data_AF-A0AAV6JXG6-F1
#
_entry.id   AF-A0AAV6JXG6-F1
#
_cell.length_a   1.000
_cell.length_b   1.000
_cell.length_c   1.000
_cell.angle_alpha   90.00
_cell.angle_beta   90.00
_cell.angle_gamma   90.00
#
_symmetry.space_group_name_H-M   'P 1'
#
loop_
_entity.id
_entity.type
_entity.pdbx_description
1 polymer ?
#
loop_
_entity_poly.entity_id
_entity_poly.type
_entity_poly.pdbx_seq_one_letter_code
_entity_poly.pdbx_strand_id
1 'polypeptide(L)'
;MESNKAQQARFGRQSSLAPPERHEDSRGFDDEVEVLPEGIDPRVRLMYLANEGDSEGIRELLDSGTDVNFKDVDGRTALHVAACQGRTDVVQLLLRRGADVNLEDRWGSTPFADAIFYKNHEVIKLLEEHGAKPPVAPMHVQNAREVPEYEIHPSELDFTKSVNITKGTFCSASWRGIQVAVKLLGEELFTDEDKIKAFTDELALLQKIRHPNVVQFLGAVTQSSPMMIVTEYLPKGDLRAFLKRKGSLKPIIAVKFALDIARLVCLLWFRAGIMHTSLISDEI
;
A
#
# COMPACT_ATOMS: atom_id res chain seq x y z
N MET A 1 -41.35 24.94 -54.61
CA MET A 1 -41.53 26.14 -53.75
C MET A 1 -42.17 25.65 -52.47
N GLU A 2 -41.34 25.31 -51.47
CA GLU A 2 -41.79 24.86 -50.16
C GLU A 2 -41.98 26.06 -49.22
N SER A 3 -43.09 26.07 -48.49
CA SER A 3 -43.44 27.09 -47.51
C SER A 3 -43.53 26.52 -46.10
N ASN A 4 -42.47 26.78 -45.32
CA ASN A 4 -42.49 27.55 -44.07
C ASN A 4 -43.02 26.97 -42.73
N LYS A 5 -42.23 27.32 -41.70
CA LYS A 5 -42.48 27.43 -40.23
C LYS A 5 -42.33 26.18 -39.37
N ALA A 6 -41.77 26.22 -38.16
CA ALA A 6 -40.94 27.17 -37.42
C ALA A 6 -40.44 26.44 -36.17
N GLN A 7 -39.25 26.80 -35.67
CA GLN A 7 -38.70 26.35 -34.39
C GLN A 7 -39.53 26.83 -33.20
N GLN A 8 -39.68 25.97 -32.19
CA GLN A 8 -39.75 26.42 -30.79
C GLN A 8 -39.33 25.32 -29.82
N ALA A 9 -38.21 25.54 -29.13
CA ALA A 9 -37.80 24.77 -27.96
C ALA A 9 -38.50 25.30 -26.70
N ARG A 10 -38.84 24.42 -25.74
CA ARG A 10 -38.89 24.79 -24.32
C ARG A 10 -38.76 23.61 -23.37
N PHE A 11 -37.82 23.82 -22.44
CA PHE A 11 -37.53 23.15 -21.18
C PHE A 11 -38.74 22.77 -20.30
N GLY A 12 -38.60 21.72 -19.48
CA GLY A 12 -39.45 21.51 -18.30
C GLY A 12 -39.31 20.19 -17.52
N ARG A 13 -38.34 20.14 -16.59
CA ARG A 13 -38.37 19.60 -15.20
C ARG A 13 -38.82 18.15 -14.86
N GLN A 14 -37.93 17.53 -14.06
CA GLN A 14 -38.13 16.84 -12.77
C GLN A 14 -38.53 15.35 -12.69
N SER A 15 -37.56 14.55 -12.19
CA SER A 15 -37.61 13.69 -11.00
C SER A 15 -38.71 12.63 -10.85
N SER A 16 -38.36 11.34 -10.87
CA SER A 16 -38.74 10.38 -9.80
C SER A 16 -37.97 9.05 -9.91
N LEU A 17 -37.48 8.60 -8.76
CA LEU A 17 -37.02 7.25 -8.44
C LEU A 17 -38.14 6.22 -8.59
N ALA A 18 -37.83 5.05 -9.16
CA ALA A 18 -38.48 3.78 -8.87
C ALA A 18 -37.46 2.64 -9.12
N PRO A 19 -37.18 1.76 -8.14
CA PRO A 19 -36.34 0.58 -8.38
C PRO A 19 -37.20 -0.52 -9.03
N PRO A 20 -36.69 -1.27 -10.02
CA PRO A 20 -37.38 -2.46 -10.48
C PRO A 20 -37.32 -3.55 -9.41
N GLU A 21 -38.44 -4.26 -9.32
CA GLU A 21 -38.90 -5.14 -8.25
C GLU A 21 -37.99 -6.37 -8.04
N ARG A 22 -37.87 -6.78 -6.78
CA ARG A 22 -37.25 -8.06 -6.38
C ARG A 22 -38.18 -9.20 -6.80
N HIS A 23 -37.76 -9.97 -7.78
CA HIS A 23 -38.23 -11.34 -7.93
C HIS A 23 -37.37 -12.25 -7.05
N GLU A 24 -37.95 -12.69 -5.94
CA GLU A 24 -37.51 -13.89 -5.22
C GLU A 24 -37.80 -15.10 -6.11
N ASP A 25 -36.78 -15.61 -6.79
CA ASP A 25 -36.80 -16.97 -7.34
C ASP A 25 -35.81 -17.80 -6.53
N SER A 26 -36.36 -18.47 -5.52
CA SER A 26 -35.76 -19.57 -4.80
C SER A 26 -35.67 -20.78 -5.73
N ARG A 27 -34.51 -20.98 -6.38
CA ARG A 27 -34.18 -22.21 -7.11
C ARG A 27 -32.74 -22.61 -6.78
N GLY A 28 -32.55 -23.91 -6.65
CA GLY A 28 -31.46 -24.56 -5.94
C GLY A 28 -30.07 -24.04 -6.30
N PHE A 29 -29.24 -23.92 -5.27
CA PHE A 29 -27.78 -23.91 -5.41
C PHE A 29 -27.37 -25.32 -5.85
N ASP A 30 -27.53 -25.59 -7.14
CA ASP A 30 -26.79 -26.66 -7.79
C ASP A 30 -25.32 -26.21 -7.86
N ASP A 31 -24.47 -27.14 -7.46
CA ASP A 31 -23.03 -27.07 -7.29
C ASP A 31 -22.32 -26.94 -8.65
N GLU A 32 -22.57 -25.85 -9.37
CA GLU A 32 -21.81 -25.52 -10.58
C GLU A 32 -20.42 -25.04 -10.18
N VAL A 33 -19.51 -26.01 -10.07
CA VAL A 33 -18.07 -25.78 -10.14
C VAL A 33 -17.81 -24.99 -11.43
N GLU A 34 -17.53 -23.70 -11.30
CA GLU A 34 -17.21 -22.81 -12.41
C GLU A 34 -15.90 -23.31 -13.04
N VAL A 35 -16.03 -24.13 -14.09
CA VAL A 35 -14.89 -24.69 -14.83
C VAL A 35 -14.18 -23.54 -15.53
N LEU A 36 -13.08 -23.12 -14.93
CA LEU A 36 -12.25 -22.01 -15.38
C LEU A 36 -11.56 -22.35 -16.72
N PRO A 37 -11.32 -21.34 -17.58
CA PRO A 37 -10.93 -21.53 -18.97
C PRO A 37 -9.59 -22.26 -19.12
N GLU A 38 -9.56 -23.22 -20.06
CA GLU A 38 -8.39 -24.03 -20.38
C GLU A 38 -7.19 -23.15 -20.79
N GLY A 39 -6.07 -23.27 -20.06
CA GLY A 39 -4.79 -22.65 -20.41
C GLY A 39 -4.15 -21.73 -19.36
N ILE A 40 -4.73 -21.58 -18.16
CA ILE A 40 -4.08 -20.83 -17.07
C ILE A 40 -2.86 -21.60 -16.57
N ASP A 41 -1.71 -20.93 -16.52
CA ASP A 41 -0.47 -21.49 -15.95
C ASP A 41 -0.75 -22.06 -14.54
N PRO A 42 -0.41 -23.33 -14.26
CA PRO A 42 -0.66 -23.99 -12.97
C PRO A 42 -0.18 -23.17 -11.76
N ARG A 43 0.89 -22.40 -11.91
CA ARG A 43 1.43 -21.58 -10.83
C ARG A 43 0.58 -20.33 -10.56
N VAL A 44 0.03 -19.73 -11.62
CA VAL A 44 -0.94 -18.63 -11.51
C VAL A 44 -2.27 -19.17 -10.97
N ARG A 45 -2.64 -20.39 -11.37
CA ARG A 45 -3.83 -21.09 -10.85
C ARG A 45 -3.75 -21.27 -9.34
N LEU A 46 -2.58 -21.60 -8.79
CA LEU A 46 -2.37 -21.74 -7.35
C LEU A 46 -2.77 -20.46 -6.58
N MET A 47 -2.40 -19.29 -7.12
CA MET A 47 -2.72 -18.00 -6.50
C MET A 47 -4.21 -17.69 -6.55
N TYR A 48 -4.89 -18.06 -7.64
CA TYR A 48 -6.35 -17.91 -7.74
C TYR A 48 -7.07 -18.79 -6.72
N LEU A 49 -6.68 -20.06 -6.60
CA LEU A 49 -7.28 -20.98 -5.61
C LEU A 49 -7.02 -20.49 -4.18
N ALA A 50 -5.85 -19.92 -3.92
CA ALA A 50 -5.52 -19.31 -2.63
C ALA A 50 -6.39 -18.08 -2.31
N ASN A 51 -6.84 -17.33 -3.32
CA ASN A 51 -7.79 -16.24 -3.16
C ASN A 51 -9.20 -16.74 -2.78
N GLU A 52 -9.68 -17.76 -3.50
CA GLU A 52 -11.01 -18.34 -3.30
C GLU A 52 -11.11 -19.15 -2.01
N GLY A 53 -10.00 -19.67 -1.50
CA GLY A 53 -10.00 -20.55 -0.33
C GLY A 53 -10.17 -22.02 -0.69
N ASP A 54 -9.95 -22.41 -1.95
CA ASP A 54 -10.11 -23.79 -2.41
C ASP A 54 -8.91 -24.66 -1.99
N SER A 55 -8.99 -25.16 -0.76
CA SER A 55 -7.92 -25.99 -0.18
C SER A 55 -7.75 -27.35 -0.86
N GLU A 56 -8.81 -27.92 -1.47
CA GLU A 56 -8.71 -29.21 -2.17
C GLU A 56 -8.02 -29.02 -3.53
N GLY A 57 -8.43 -28.02 -4.31
CA GLY A 57 -7.75 -27.68 -5.57
C GLY A 57 -6.28 -27.33 -5.37
N ILE A 58 -5.93 -26.66 -4.27
CA ILE A 58 -4.53 -26.38 -3.91
C ILE A 58 -3.76 -27.68 -3.64
N ARG A 59 -4.35 -28.66 -2.95
CA ARG A 59 -3.68 -29.96 -2.70
C ARG A 59 -3.39 -30.67 -4.01
N GLU A 60 -4.39 -30.82 -4.87
CA GLU A 60 -4.24 -31.50 -6.17
C GLU A 60 -3.13 -30.85 -7.01
N LEU A 61 -3.13 -29.52 -7.05
CA LEU A 61 -2.18 -28.74 -7.83
C LEU A 61 -0.74 -28.85 -7.30
N LEU A 62 -0.58 -28.82 -5.98
CA LEU A 62 0.73 -29.00 -5.35
C LEU A 62 1.22 -30.45 -5.44
N ASP A 63 0.32 -31.43 -5.40
CA ASP A 63 0.64 -32.85 -5.59
C ASP A 63 1.11 -33.14 -7.04
N SER A 64 0.66 -32.34 -8.01
CA SER A 64 1.16 -32.37 -9.40
C SER A 64 2.57 -31.79 -9.58
N GLY A 65 3.20 -31.27 -8.50
CA GLY A 65 4.55 -30.70 -8.53
C GLY A 65 4.62 -29.21 -8.83
N THR A 66 3.51 -28.48 -8.67
CA THR A 66 3.49 -27.01 -8.79
C THR A 66 4.36 -26.39 -7.69
N ASP A 67 5.18 -25.41 -8.07
CA ASP A 67 6.02 -24.67 -7.12
C ASP A 67 5.15 -23.79 -6.21
N VAL A 68 5.11 -24.13 -4.92
CA VAL A 68 4.38 -23.39 -3.88
C VAL A 68 4.91 -21.96 -3.69
N ASN A 69 6.17 -21.72 -4.03
CA ASN A 69 6.88 -20.44 -3.87
C ASN A 69 6.95 -19.63 -5.17
N PHE A 70 6.15 -20.01 -6.18
CA PHE A 70 6.04 -19.22 -7.40
C PHE A 70 5.70 -17.76 -7.09
N LYS A 71 6.39 -16.85 -7.80
CA LYS A 71 6.18 -15.41 -7.73
C LYS A 71 5.49 -14.91 -9.01
N ASP A 72 4.42 -14.15 -8.86
CA ASP A 72 3.77 -13.46 -9.99
C ASP A 72 4.64 -12.30 -10.52
N VAL A 73 4.09 -11.56 -11.49
CA VAL A 73 4.73 -10.37 -12.07
C VAL A 73 5.02 -9.27 -11.05
N ASP A 74 4.36 -9.32 -9.90
CA ASP A 74 4.54 -8.41 -8.77
C ASP A 74 5.43 -9.00 -7.66
N GLY A 75 5.99 -10.19 -7.86
CA GLY A 75 6.81 -10.85 -6.86
C GLY A 75 6.01 -11.57 -5.77
N ARG A 76 4.68 -11.55 -5.82
CA ARG A 76 3.81 -12.12 -4.80
C ARG A 76 3.66 -13.62 -4.98
N THR A 77 3.51 -14.32 -3.86
CA THR A 77 3.28 -15.77 -3.82
C THR A 77 1.83 -16.09 -3.46
N ALA A 78 1.43 -17.36 -3.59
CA ALA A 78 0.13 -17.82 -3.10
C ALA A 78 -0.07 -17.53 -1.60
N LEU A 79 1.01 -17.54 -0.81
CA LEU A 79 0.98 -17.22 0.61
C LEU A 79 0.64 -15.74 0.87
N HIS A 80 1.14 -14.81 0.04
CA HIS A 80 0.73 -13.40 0.11
C HIS A 80 -0.76 -13.24 -0.12
N VAL A 81 -1.29 -13.90 -1.16
CA VAL A 81 -2.71 -13.82 -1.52
C VAL A 81 -3.58 -14.38 -0.40
N ALA A 82 -3.25 -15.57 0.12
CA ALA A 82 -3.98 -16.17 1.23
C ALA A 82 -3.92 -15.31 2.50
N ALA A 83 -2.77 -14.67 2.76
CA ALA A 83 -2.58 -13.79 3.90
C ALA A 83 -3.37 -12.48 3.79
N CYS A 84 -3.47 -11.87 2.60
CA CYS A 84 -4.34 -10.74 2.32
C CYS A 84 -5.82 -11.06 2.57
N GLN A 85 -6.26 -12.24 2.13
CA GLN A 85 -7.67 -12.65 2.21
C GLN A 85 -8.07 -13.28 3.55
N GLY A 86 -7.11 -13.48 4.46
CA GLY A 86 -7.37 -14.06 5.78
C GLY A 86 -7.75 -15.54 5.74
N ARG A 87 -7.33 -16.27 4.69
CA ARG A 87 -7.66 -17.70 4.49
C ARG A 87 -6.76 -18.59 5.35
N THR A 88 -7.09 -18.70 6.63
CA THR A 88 -6.25 -19.41 7.62
C THR A 88 -5.98 -20.87 7.25
N ASP A 89 -6.99 -21.57 6.72
CA ASP A 89 -6.91 -22.95 6.24
C ASP A 89 -5.94 -23.11 5.06
N VAL A 90 -6.02 -22.20 4.09
CA VAL A 90 -5.09 -22.15 2.95
C VAL A 90 -3.69 -21.79 3.40
N VAL A 91 -3.52 -20.78 4.26
CA VAL A 91 -2.21 -20.41 4.81
C VAL A 91 -1.58 -21.63 5.48
N GLN A 92 -2.33 -22.34 6.33
CA GLN A 92 -1.83 -23.53 6.99
C GLN A 92 -1.43 -24.63 5.99
N LEU A 93 -2.23 -24.84 4.94
CA LEU A 93 -1.92 -25.80 3.88
C LEU A 93 -0.63 -25.41 3.14
N LEU A 94 -0.50 -24.17 2.69
CA LEU A 94 0.69 -23.68 1.98
C LEU A 94 1.96 -23.82 2.83
N LEU A 95 1.89 -23.46 4.12
CA LEU A 95 2.99 -23.62 5.08
C LEU A 95 3.40 -25.09 5.22
N ARG A 96 2.44 -26.01 5.38
CA ARG A 96 2.73 -27.46 5.44
C ARG A 96 3.37 -27.99 4.17
N ARG A 97 3.11 -27.36 3.03
CA ARG A 97 3.68 -27.70 1.73
C ARG A 97 5.01 -26.99 1.43
N GLY A 98 5.58 -26.27 2.40
CA GLY A 98 6.90 -25.66 2.29
C GLY A 98 6.92 -24.24 1.71
N ALA A 99 5.81 -23.50 1.82
CA ALA A 99 5.80 -22.08 1.48
C ALA A 99 6.76 -21.30 2.38
N ASP A 100 7.61 -20.47 1.78
CA ASP A 100 8.55 -19.60 2.49
C ASP A 100 7.81 -18.32 2.94
N VAL A 101 7.77 -18.14 4.26
CA VAL A 101 7.07 -17.05 4.95
C VAL A 101 7.76 -15.70 4.84
N ASN A 102 9.02 -15.67 4.42
CA ASN A 102 9.83 -14.46 4.37
C ASN A 102 10.05 -13.96 2.92
N LEU A 103 9.41 -14.58 1.93
CA LEU A 103 9.52 -14.10 0.57
C LEU A 103 8.93 -12.71 0.46
N GLU A 104 9.75 -11.79 -0.01
CA GLU A 104 9.33 -10.43 -0.30
C GLU A 104 8.77 -10.34 -1.72
N ASP A 105 7.68 -9.59 -1.88
CA ASP A 105 7.22 -9.13 -3.17
C ASP A 105 8.12 -8.00 -3.72
N ARG A 106 7.77 -7.46 -4.89
CA ARG A 106 8.56 -6.38 -5.52
C ARG A 106 8.64 -5.09 -4.71
N TRP A 107 7.83 -4.96 -3.67
CA TRP A 107 7.73 -3.79 -2.80
C TRP A 107 8.30 -4.07 -1.40
N GLY A 108 8.90 -5.24 -1.17
CA GLY A 108 9.42 -5.61 0.14
C GLY A 108 8.33 -6.01 1.14
N SER A 109 7.08 -6.21 0.70
CA SER A 109 6.02 -6.76 1.56
C SER A 109 6.24 -8.26 1.72
N THR A 110 6.03 -8.77 2.94
CA THR A 110 5.97 -10.21 3.22
C THR A 110 4.52 -10.63 3.41
N PRO A 111 4.17 -11.93 3.32
CA PRO A 111 2.84 -12.41 3.67
C PRO A 111 2.40 -11.98 5.07
N PHE A 112 3.35 -11.87 5.99
CA PHE A 112 3.09 -11.39 7.35
C PHE A 112 2.71 -9.90 7.38
N ALA A 113 3.41 -9.07 6.61
CA ALA A 113 3.09 -7.66 6.45
C ALA A 113 1.68 -7.47 5.88
N ASP A 114 1.32 -8.26 4.87
CA ASP A 114 -0.01 -8.25 4.27
C ASP A 114 -1.08 -8.65 5.29
N ALA A 115 -0.87 -9.72 6.06
CA ALA A 115 -1.80 -10.15 7.11
C ALA A 115 -2.06 -9.06 8.16
N ILE A 116 -1.02 -8.33 8.57
CA ILE A 116 -1.14 -7.17 9.49
C ILE A 116 -1.95 -6.06 8.84
N PHE A 117 -1.61 -5.69 7.59
CA PHE A 117 -2.24 -4.58 6.89
C PHE A 117 -3.75 -4.79 6.69
N TYR A 118 -4.14 -6.01 6.34
CA TYR A 118 -5.54 -6.41 6.16
C TYR A 118 -6.24 -6.82 7.47
N LYS A 119 -5.54 -6.79 8.62
CA LYS A 119 -6.06 -7.09 9.96
C LYS A 119 -6.57 -8.53 10.14
N ASN A 120 -5.88 -9.48 9.52
CA ASN A 120 -6.21 -10.90 9.59
C ASN A 120 -5.53 -11.55 10.81
N HIS A 121 -6.08 -11.32 12.00
CA HIS A 121 -5.48 -11.68 13.29
C HIS A 121 -5.11 -13.16 13.44
N GLU A 122 -5.92 -14.05 12.89
CA GLU A 122 -5.71 -15.50 12.91
C GLU A 122 -4.51 -15.90 12.05
N VAL A 123 -4.39 -15.29 10.87
CA VAL A 123 -3.25 -15.50 9.97
C VAL A 123 -1.96 -14.93 10.55
N ILE A 124 -2.03 -13.77 11.21
CA ILE A 124 -0.89 -13.17 11.91
C ILE A 124 -0.31 -14.18 12.91
N LYS A 125 -1.14 -14.67 13.83
CA LYS A 125 -0.69 -15.68 14.82
C LYS A 125 -0.08 -16.90 14.16
N LEU A 126 -0.74 -17.42 13.13
CA LEU A 126 -0.28 -18.61 12.41
C LEU A 126 1.09 -18.39 11.76
N LEU A 127 1.32 -17.23 11.13
CA LEU A 127 2.59 -16.91 10.49
C LEU A 127 3.70 -16.64 11.53
N GLU A 128 3.39 -16.01 12.67
CA GLU A 128 4.34 -15.83 13.78
C GLU A 128 4.84 -17.18 14.32
N GLU A 129 3.92 -18.14 14.50
CA GLU A 129 4.25 -19.51 14.93
C GLU A 129 5.21 -20.21 13.95
N HIS A 130 5.15 -19.86 12.66
CA HIS A 130 6.01 -20.40 11.61
C HIS A 130 7.27 -19.54 11.36
N GLY A 131 7.59 -18.64 12.29
CA GLY A 131 8.84 -17.88 12.28
C GLY A 131 8.83 -16.66 11.34
N ALA A 132 7.67 -16.22 10.88
CA ALA A 132 7.56 -14.96 10.15
C ALA A 132 7.91 -13.79 11.07
N LYS A 133 8.79 -12.90 10.60
CA LYS A 133 9.19 -11.73 11.37
C LYS A 133 8.28 -10.55 11.06
N PRO A 134 7.87 -9.76 12.07
CA PRO A 134 7.18 -8.50 11.83
C PRO A 134 8.02 -7.61 10.90
N PRO A 135 7.41 -7.03 9.84
CA PRO A 135 8.05 -6.03 9.01
C PRO A 135 8.21 -4.76 9.85
N VAL A 136 9.28 -4.69 10.64
CA VAL A 136 9.62 -3.53 11.47
C VAL A 136 8.45 -3.05 12.36
N ALA A 137 8.50 -3.53 13.61
CA ALA A 137 7.96 -2.94 14.86
C ALA A 137 6.47 -2.48 14.88
N PRO A 138 5.60 -3.10 15.70
CA PRO A 138 4.22 -2.66 15.91
C PRO A 138 4.13 -1.32 16.65
N MET A 139 3.54 -0.32 16.01
CA MET A 139 3.56 1.10 16.41
C MET A 139 2.47 1.52 17.44
N HIS A 140 1.98 0.62 18.30
CA HIS A 140 0.98 0.98 19.32
C HIS A 140 1.65 1.34 20.65
N VAL A 141 1.81 2.63 20.92
CA VAL A 141 2.17 3.14 22.25
C VAL A 141 0.90 3.25 23.08
N GLN A 142 0.72 2.37 24.06
CA GLN A 142 -0.47 2.41 24.93
C GLN A 142 -0.29 3.40 26.10
N ASN A 143 0.94 3.87 26.35
CA ASN A 143 1.28 4.63 27.55
C ASN A 143 2.15 5.86 27.24
N ALA A 144 1.80 7.04 27.75
CA ALA A 144 2.51 8.30 27.47
C ALA A 144 3.95 8.38 28.00
N ARG A 145 4.41 7.36 28.75
CA ARG A 145 5.80 7.23 29.24
C ARG A 145 6.65 6.24 28.44
N GLU A 146 6.04 5.53 27.50
CA GLU A 146 6.78 4.65 26.59
C GLU A 146 7.36 5.51 25.48
N VAL A 147 8.68 5.43 25.28
CA VAL A 147 9.32 5.98 24.08
C VAL A 147 8.68 5.24 22.90
N PRO A 148 8.05 5.95 21.96
CA PRO A 148 7.44 5.29 20.82
C PRO A 148 8.49 4.48 20.07
N GLU A 149 8.17 3.26 19.62
CA GLU A 149 9.13 2.45 18.86
C GLU A 149 9.57 3.10 17.54
N TYR A 150 8.83 4.11 17.06
CA TYR A 150 9.22 4.95 15.93
C TYR A 150 10.30 5.98 16.27
N GLU A 151 10.57 6.24 17.55
CA GLU A 151 11.57 7.22 17.98
C GLU A 151 12.96 6.65 17.70
N ILE A 152 13.68 7.29 16.78
CA ILE A 152 15.04 6.94 16.41
C ILE A 152 15.99 7.77 17.26
N HIS A 153 17.01 7.16 17.84
CA HIS A 153 18.08 7.91 18.48
C HIS A 153 18.91 8.64 17.40
N PRO A 154 19.19 9.95 17.54
CA PRO A 154 19.93 10.72 16.53
C PRO A 154 21.29 10.12 16.15
N SER A 155 21.95 9.45 17.11
CA SER A 155 23.23 8.77 16.90
C SER A 155 23.16 7.55 15.99
N GLU A 156 21.97 7.01 15.73
CA GLU A 156 21.76 5.91 14.76
C GLU A 156 21.76 6.40 13.31
N LEU A 157 21.60 7.71 13.09
CA LEU A 157 21.57 8.33 11.76
C LEU A 157 22.96 8.83 11.39
N ASP A 158 23.53 8.25 10.34
CA ASP A 158 24.81 8.67 9.78
C ASP A 158 24.60 9.60 8.56
N PHE A 159 25.00 10.85 8.73
CA PHE A 159 24.92 11.91 7.70
C PHE A 159 26.24 12.14 6.96
N THR A 160 27.30 11.34 7.19
CA THR A 160 28.63 11.57 6.56
C THR A 160 28.60 11.55 5.03
N LYS A 161 27.67 10.82 4.42
CA LYS A 161 27.46 10.78 2.96
C LYS A 161 26.17 11.50 2.52
N SER A 162 25.69 12.44 3.33
CA SER A 162 24.40 13.08 3.07
C SER A 162 24.41 13.97 1.83
N VAL A 163 23.33 13.88 1.06
CA VAL A 163 23.06 14.76 -0.09
C VAL A 163 21.69 15.39 0.13
N ASN A 164 21.59 16.70 -0.09
CA ASN A 164 20.31 17.39 -0.07
C ASN A 164 19.45 16.96 -1.26
N ILE A 165 18.25 16.46 -0.98
CA ILE A 165 17.34 15.88 -1.97
C ILE A 165 16.41 16.95 -2.53
N THR A 166 15.66 17.61 -1.64
CA THR A 166 14.60 18.56 -2.03
C THR A 166 14.84 19.90 -1.35
N LYS A 167 15.18 20.95 -2.12
CA LYS A 167 15.27 22.39 -1.72
C LYS A 167 15.64 22.68 -0.24
N GLY A 168 16.55 21.89 0.36
CA GLY A 168 16.98 22.04 1.77
C GLY A 168 16.05 21.46 2.85
N THR A 169 14.94 20.81 2.49
CA THR A 169 13.99 20.20 3.45
C THR A 169 14.32 18.74 3.75
N PHE A 170 14.80 17.99 2.74
CA PHE A 170 15.17 16.58 2.88
C PHE A 170 16.64 16.35 2.57
N CYS A 171 17.29 15.47 3.34
CA CYS A 171 18.64 14.97 3.09
C CYS A 171 18.68 13.44 3.14
N SER A 172 19.64 12.82 2.45
CA SER A 172 19.87 11.38 2.58
C SER A 172 20.73 11.07 3.80
N ALA A 173 20.43 10.00 4.53
CA ALA A 173 21.26 9.49 5.61
C ALA A 173 21.38 7.96 5.52
N SER A 174 22.29 7.37 6.29
CA SER A 174 22.32 5.93 6.53
C SER A 174 21.78 5.61 7.91
N TRP A 175 20.83 4.69 8.00
CA TRP A 175 20.30 4.17 9.25
C TRP A 175 20.46 2.65 9.24
N ARG A 176 21.28 2.11 10.15
CA ARG A 176 21.58 0.67 10.25
C ARG A 176 22.03 0.03 8.92
N GLY A 177 22.76 0.79 8.10
CA GLY A 177 23.24 0.36 6.78
C GLY A 177 22.23 0.52 5.63
N ILE A 178 21.01 0.96 5.90
CA ILE A 178 19.97 1.27 4.91
C ILE A 178 20.04 2.76 4.57
N GLN A 179 19.84 3.10 3.30
CA GLN A 179 19.74 4.50 2.89
C GLN A 179 18.31 5.02 3.14
N VAL A 180 18.21 6.15 3.84
CA VAL A 180 16.94 6.77 4.24
C VAL A 180 16.88 8.24 3.81
N ALA A 181 15.67 8.75 3.65
CA ALA A 181 15.42 10.18 3.45
C ALA A 181 14.96 10.79 4.78
N VAL A 182 15.66 11.85 5.21
CA VAL A 182 15.43 12.54 6.47
C VAL A 182 14.95 13.95 6.21
N LYS A 183 13.72 14.26 6.63
CA LYS A 183 13.18 15.62 6.69
C LYS A 183 13.72 16.30 7.94
N LEU A 184 14.47 17.38 7.78
CA LEU A 184 15.00 18.14 8.91
C LEU A 184 14.04 19.30 9.24
N LEU A 185 13.62 19.39 10.51
CA LEU A 185 12.95 20.57 11.03
C LEU A 185 14.01 21.48 11.68
N GLY A 186 14.37 22.58 10.99
CA GLY A 186 15.41 23.50 11.44
C GLY A 186 15.08 24.23 12.74
N GLU A 187 16.12 24.77 13.40
CA GLU A 187 16.03 25.44 14.70
C GLU A 187 15.11 26.69 14.70
N GLU A 188 14.92 27.33 13.55
CA GLU A 188 14.07 28.53 13.39
C GLU A 188 12.56 28.25 13.55
N LEU A 189 12.17 26.99 13.74
CA LEU A 189 10.76 26.54 13.77
C LEU A 189 10.28 26.18 15.19
N PHE A 190 11.15 26.17 16.21
CA PHE A 190 10.76 25.90 17.60
C PHE A 190 10.07 27.07 18.29
N THR A 191 10.18 28.29 17.76
CA THR A 191 9.49 29.49 18.27
C THR A 191 8.02 29.57 17.85
N ASP A 192 7.57 28.68 16.96
CA ASP A 192 6.27 28.75 16.29
C ASP A 192 5.46 27.50 16.60
N GLU A 193 4.53 27.61 17.57
CA GLU A 193 3.67 26.50 18.02
C GLU A 193 2.88 25.89 16.85
N ASP A 194 2.50 26.68 15.84
CA ASP A 194 1.75 26.20 14.69
C ASP A 194 2.59 25.24 13.83
N LYS A 195 3.91 25.45 13.75
CA LYS A 195 4.81 24.55 13.00
C LYS A 195 5.09 23.26 13.74
N ILE A 196 5.22 23.31 15.06
CA ILE A 196 5.32 22.12 15.90
C ILE A 196 4.03 21.30 15.78
N LYS A 197 2.87 21.98 15.82
CA LYS A 197 1.57 21.33 15.62
C LYS A 197 1.46 20.72 14.22
N ALA A 198 1.84 21.44 13.17
CA ALA A 198 1.84 20.92 11.81
C ALA A 198 2.74 19.70 11.64
N PHE A 199 3.92 19.69 12.26
CA PHE A 199 4.82 18.54 12.28
C PHE A 199 4.20 17.34 13.01
N THR A 200 3.58 17.58 14.16
CA THR A 200 2.93 16.53 14.95
C THR A 200 1.71 15.96 14.22
N ASP A 201 0.94 16.82 13.55
CA ASP A 201 -0.18 16.43 12.69
C ASP A 201 0.33 15.61 11.49
N GLU A 202 1.39 16.04 10.80
CA GLU A 202 2.04 15.29 9.71
C GLU A 202 2.53 13.92 10.18
N LEU A 203 3.21 13.86 11.32
CA LEU A 203 3.68 12.63 11.93
C LEU A 203 2.51 11.68 12.27
N ALA A 204 1.42 12.21 12.84
CA ALA A 204 0.23 11.43 13.15
C ALA A 204 -0.47 10.88 11.90
N LEU A 205 -0.35 11.56 10.75
CA LEU A 205 -0.85 11.07 9.47
C LEU A 205 0.05 9.96 8.90
N LEU A 206 1.36 10.19 8.89
CA LEU A 206 2.35 9.20 8.45
C LEU A 206 2.28 7.90 9.27
N GLN A 207 1.91 8.00 10.55
CA GLN A 207 1.67 6.82 11.38
C GLN A 207 0.46 5.98 10.93
N LYS A 208 -0.59 6.62 10.39
CA LYS A 208 -1.85 5.96 10.04
C LYS A 208 -1.86 5.38 8.63
N ILE A 209 -0.97 5.86 7.76
CA ILE A 209 -0.97 5.53 6.34
C ILE A 209 0.21 4.61 6.04
N ARG A 210 -0.08 3.34 5.78
CA ARG A 210 0.84 2.42 5.12
C ARG A 210 0.23 2.04 3.78
N HIS A 211 0.91 2.33 2.68
CA HIS A 211 0.38 2.02 1.35
C HIS A 211 1.53 2.00 0.34
N PRO A 212 1.54 1.08 -0.64
CA PRO A 212 2.62 0.93 -1.62
C PRO A 212 2.89 2.15 -2.51
N ASN A 213 1.95 3.11 -2.56
CA ASN A 213 2.11 4.35 -3.33
C ASN A 213 2.41 5.57 -2.45
N VAL A 214 2.49 5.41 -1.12
CA VAL A 214 2.83 6.47 -0.17
C VAL A 214 4.25 6.21 0.34
N VAL A 215 5.07 7.25 0.40
CA VAL A 215 6.43 7.13 0.94
C VAL A 215 6.37 6.55 2.35
N GLN A 216 7.03 5.41 2.56
CA GLN A 216 6.95 4.69 3.81
C GLN A 216 7.66 5.45 4.94
N PHE A 217 6.92 5.74 6.00
CA PHE A 217 7.45 6.25 7.26
C PHE A 217 8.21 5.15 8.00
N LEU A 218 9.44 5.46 8.42
CA LEU A 218 10.33 4.53 9.13
C LEU A 218 10.49 4.89 10.61
N GLY A 219 10.49 6.18 10.92
CA GLY A 219 10.63 6.67 12.28
C GLY A 219 10.77 8.19 12.34
N ALA A 220 10.86 8.73 13.54
CA ALA A 220 11.05 10.15 13.78
C ALA A 220 12.02 10.39 14.92
N VAL A 221 12.60 11.58 14.93
CA VAL A 221 13.35 12.12 16.06
C VAL A 221 12.51 13.27 16.58
N THR A 222 11.86 13.10 17.72
CA THR A 222 10.94 14.10 18.30
C THR A 222 11.47 14.66 19.62
N GLN A 223 12.34 13.92 20.31
CA GLN A 223 12.84 14.28 21.64
C GLN A 223 14.17 15.05 21.61
N SER A 224 14.68 15.39 20.43
CA SER A 224 15.94 16.13 20.29
C SER A 224 15.90 17.11 19.13
N SER A 225 16.81 18.09 19.19
CA SER A 225 16.97 19.10 18.14
C SER A 225 18.15 18.73 17.23
N PRO A 226 18.00 18.82 15.90
CA PRO A 226 16.76 19.13 15.19
C PRO A 226 15.77 17.95 15.18
N MET A 227 14.46 18.24 15.17
CA MET A 227 13.46 17.19 14.97
C MET A 227 13.54 16.64 13.55
N MET A 228 13.28 15.35 13.39
CA MET A 228 13.44 14.66 12.11
C MET A 228 12.27 13.73 11.81
N ILE A 229 11.88 13.65 10.54
CA ILE A 229 11.04 12.57 10.03
C ILE A 229 11.90 11.71 9.11
N VAL A 230 11.97 10.41 9.39
CA VAL A 230 12.75 9.44 8.64
C VAL A 230 11.80 8.60 7.80
N THR A 231 12.08 8.56 6.51
CA THR A 231 11.28 7.87 5.48
C THR A 231 12.18 7.03 4.59
N GLU A 232 11.59 6.14 3.81
CA GLU A 232 12.33 5.41 2.78
C GLU A 232 13.04 6.37 1.80
N TYR A 233 14.20 5.96 1.31
CA TYR A 233 14.92 6.72 0.30
C TYR A 233 14.45 6.35 -1.11
N LEU A 234 13.94 7.33 -1.86
CA LEU A 234 13.57 7.16 -3.26
C LEU A 234 14.73 7.60 -4.19
N PRO A 235 15.50 6.67 -4.79
CA PRO A 235 16.70 7.00 -5.56
C PRO A 235 16.40 7.75 -6.86
N LYS A 236 15.15 7.71 -7.32
CA LYS A 236 14.72 8.42 -8.54
C LYS A 236 14.47 9.91 -8.30
N GLY A 237 14.38 10.35 -7.04
CA GLY A 237 14.02 11.71 -6.64
C GLY A 237 12.54 12.01 -6.91
N ASP A 238 12.17 13.28 -6.71
CA ASP A 238 10.82 13.76 -6.98
C ASP A 238 10.44 13.62 -8.47
N LEU A 239 9.14 13.52 -8.74
CA LEU A 239 8.57 13.31 -10.05
C LEU A 239 8.99 14.43 -11.02
N ARG A 240 9.11 15.67 -10.55
CA ARG A 240 9.53 16.79 -11.40
C ARG A 240 10.98 16.66 -11.85
N ALA A 241 11.90 16.35 -10.95
CA ALA A 241 13.31 16.10 -11.23
C ALA A 241 13.46 14.88 -12.13
N PHE A 242 12.67 13.83 -11.88
CA PHE A 242 12.61 12.66 -12.73
C PHE A 242 12.18 13.01 -14.16
N LEU A 243 11.07 13.76 -14.33
CA LEU A 243 10.56 14.19 -15.63
C LEU A 243 11.55 15.12 -16.35
N LYS A 244 12.23 16.03 -15.65
CA LYS A 244 13.29 16.88 -16.23
C LYS A 244 14.45 16.06 -16.79
N ARG A 245 14.85 15.00 -16.09
CA ARG A 245 15.96 14.11 -16.51
C ARG A 245 15.55 13.14 -17.62
N LYS A 246 14.33 12.59 -17.57
CA LYS A 246 13.84 11.59 -18.52
C LYS A 246 13.25 12.18 -19.80
N GLY A 247 12.73 13.40 -19.76
CA GLY A 247 11.97 13.99 -20.85
C GLY A 247 10.56 13.41 -20.97
N SER A 248 10.02 13.34 -22.19
CA SER A 248 8.68 12.82 -22.44
C SER A 248 8.56 11.34 -22.09
N LEU A 249 7.52 10.99 -21.33
CA LEU A 249 7.23 9.61 -20.99
C LEU A 249 6.43 8.94 -22.11
N LYS A 250 6.63 7.63 -22.29
CA LYS A 250 5.75 6.82 -23.14
C LYS A 250 4.33 6.82 -22.55
N PRO A 251 3.26 6.82 -23.37
CA PRO A 251 1.88 6.88 -22.90
C PRO A 251 1.55 5.84 -21.82
N ILE A 252 2.03 4.60 -21.98
CA ILE A 252 1.77 3.53 -21.01
C ILE A 252 2.39 3.80 -19.62
N ILE A 253 3.57 4.43 -19.57
CA ILE A 253 4.23 4.78 -18.31
C ILE A 253 3.54 6.00 -17.68
N ALA A 254 3.14 6.97 -18.49
CA ALA A 254 2.41 8.14 -18.04
C ALA A 254 1.06 7.76 -17.41
N VAL A 255 0.31 6.85 -18.04
CA VAL A 255 -0.95 6.32 -17.50
C VAL A 255 -0.72 5.57 -16.18
N LYS A 256 0.37 4.79 -16.09
CA LYS A 256 0.72 4.10 -14.84
C LYS A 256 0.99 5.09 -13.70
N PHE A 257 1.81 6.12 -13.93
CA PHE A 257 2.06 7.16 -12.92
C PHE A 257 0.77 7.89 -12.53
N ALA A 258 -0.08 8.23 -13.50
CA ALA A 258 -1.36 8.86 -13.22
C ALA A 258 -2.28 7.97 -12.35
N LEU A 259 -2.32 6.65 -12.62
CA LEU A 259 -3.07 5.70 -11.82
C LEU A 259 -2.51 5.57 -10.40
N ASP A 260 -1.19 5.51 -10.25
CA ASP A 260 -0.55 5.37 -8.94
C ASP A 260 -0.79 6.61 -8.07
N ILE A 261 -0.71 7.81 -8.66
CA ILE A 261 -1.08 9.08 -8.01
C ILE A 261 -2.57 9.10 -7.68
N ALA A 262 -3.45 8.74 -8.62
CA ALA A 262 -4.89 8.75 -8.38
C ALA A 262 -5.29 7.82 -7.23
N ARG A 263 -4.67 6.63 -7.15
CA ARG A 263 -4.85 5.70 -6.02
C ARG A 263 -4.42 6.32 -4.70
N LEU A 264 -3.28 7.02 -4.67
CA LEU A 264 -2.82 7.75 -3.49
C LEU A 264 -3.82 8.83 -3.07
N VAL A 265 -4.30 9.65 -4.00
CA VAL A 265 -5.31 10.70 -3.71
C VAL A 265 -6.60 10.09 -3.17
N CYS A 266 -7.12 9.03 -3.80
CA CYS A 266 -8.31 8.34 -3.33
C CYS A 266 -8.11 7.76 -1.93
N LEU A 267 -6.95 7.16 -1.64
CA LEU A 267 -6.64 6.62 -0.32
C LEU A 267 -6.68 7.73 0.75
N LEU A 268 -6.00 8.84 0.50
CA LEU A 268 -5.94 9.97 1.44
C LEU A 268 -7.33 10.58 1.69
N TRP A 269 -8.14 10.68 0.64
CA TRP A 269 -9.47 11.26 0.73
C TRP A 269 -10.46 10.36 1.50
N PHE A 270 -10.52 9.07 1.17
CA PHE A 270 -11.50 8.15 1.78
C PHE A 270 -11.09 7.59 3.14
N ARG A 271 -9.79 7.35 3.39
CA ARG A 271 -9.33 6.69 4.63
C ARG A 271 -8.82 7.66 5.69
N ALA A 272 -8.16 8.74 5.28
CA ALA A 272 -7.55 9.67 6.23
C ALA A 272 -8.43 10.90 6.50
N GLY A 273 -9.50 11.11 5.72
CA GLY A 273 -10.37 12.28 5.84
C GLY A 273 -9.65 13.60 5.48
N ILE A 274 -8.52 13.51 4.78
CA ILE A 274 -7.67 14.65 4.44
C ILE A 274 -8.09 15.18 3.07
N MET A 275 -8.48 16.45 3.00
CA MET A 275 -8.41 17.20 1.76
C MET A 275 -6.97 17.66 1.58
N HIS A 276 -6.18 16.98 0.77
CA HIS A 276 -4.81 17.42 0.49
C HIS A 276 -4.88 18.75 -0.29
N THR A 277 -4.56 19.86 0.36
CA THR A 277 -4.69 21.21 -0.22
C THR A 277 -3.58 21.54 -1.22
N SER A 278 -2.56 20.70 -1.38
CA SER A 278 -1.47 20.99 -2.32
C SER A 278 -0.70 19.75 -2.75
N LEU A 279 -1.27 18.86 -3.57
CA LEU A 279 -0.46 17.88 -4.32
C LEU A 279 0.30 18.61 -5.43
N ILE A 280 1.54 19.01 -5.14
CA ILE A 280 2.45 19.61 -6.11
C ILE A 280 3.42 18.53 -6.59
N SER A 281 3.89 18.60 -7.83
CA SER A 281 4.85 17.65 -8.41
C SER A 281 6.18 17.49 -7.64
N ASP A 282 6.47 18.41 -6.72
CA ASP A 282 7.66 18.38 -5.84
C ASP A 282 7.42 17.48 -4.60
N GLU A 283 6.18 17.03 -4.36
CA GLU A 283 5.76 16.16 -3.24
C GLU A 283 5.41 14.72 -3.70
N ILE A 284 5.56 14.42 -4.99
CA ILE A 284 5.33 13.12 -5.64
C ILE A 284 6.66 12.51 -6.07
#